data_AF-A0A7S1XAH5-F1
#
_entry.id   AF-A0A7S1XAH5-F1
#
_cell.length_a   1.000
_cell.length_b   1.000
_cell.length_c   1.000
_cell.angle_alpha   90.00
_cell.angle_beta   90.00
_cell.angle_gamma   90.00
#
_symmetry.space_group_name_H-M   'P 1'
#
loop_
_entity.id
_entity.type
_entity.pdbx_description
1 polymer ?
#
loop_
_entity_poly.entity_id
_entity_poly.type
_entity_poly.pdbx_seq_one_letter_code
_entity_poly.pdbx_strand_id
1 'polypeptide(L)'
;MYQTKRDVLLNSLEQSGHRVLRPQGSFFILANFSGVPFPNQPLAELDELVSAGQLDQDPTTRTSQDYNYCRWLTVTRGVTAIPPSSFYCPEHKLMANSFARFAFCKGDPQLQEAGRRLCQPHDKFETQ
;
A
#
# COMPACT_ATOMS: atom_id res chain seq x y z
N MET A 1 -15.80 -6.56 -18.07
CA MET A 1 -16.15 -5.70 -16.91
C MET A 1 -15.00 -5.58 -15.90
N TYR A 2 -14.56 -6.66 -15.24
CA TYR A 2 -13.47 -6.57 -14.24
C TYR A 2 -12.08 -6.28 -14.81
N GLN A 3 -11.80 -6.67 -16.07
CA GLN A 3 -10.54 -6.34 -16.73
C GLN A 3 -10.36 -4.82 -16.89
N THR A 4 -11.40 -4.11 -17.33
CA THR A 4 -11.38 -2.64 -17.43
C THR A 4 -11.09 -1.98 -16.07
N LYS A 5 -11.74 -2.44 -15.00
CA LYS A 5 -11.50 -1.95 -13.63
C LYS A 5 -10.07 -2.22 -13.17
N ARG A 6 -9.55 -3.43 -13.43
CA ARG A 6 -8.16 -3.79 -13.18
C ARG A 6 -7.23 -2.83 -13.91
N ASP A 7 -7.45 -2.62 -15.20
CA ASP A 7 -6.56 -1.84 -16.05
C ASP A 7 -6.55 -0.35 -15.64
N VAL A 8 -7.68 0.21 -15.19
CA VAL A 8 -7.72 1.56 -14.59
C VAL A 8 -6.77 1.68 -13.41
N LEU A 9 -6.89 0.80 -12.40
CA LEU A 9 -6.04 0.86 -11.22
C LEU A 9 -4.58 0.51 -11.53
N LEU A 10 -4.36 -0.46 -12.42
CA LEU A 10 -3.04 -0.89 -12.87
C LEU A 10 -2.28 0.28 -13.51
N ASN A 11 -2.91 1.01 -14.42
CA ASN A 11 -2.30 2.15 -15.09
C ASN A 11 -1.93 3.26 -14.09
N SER A 12 -2.79 3.55 -13.11
CA SER A 12 -2.49 4.55 -12.07
C SER A 12 -1.34 4.13 -11.15
N LEU A 13 -1.23 2.84 -10.82
CA LEU A 13 -0.12 2.32 -10.03
C LEU A 13 1.21 2.46 -10.80
N GLU A 14 1.23 2.10 -12.09
CA GLU A 14 2.42 2.29 -12.95
C GLU A 14 2.81 3.76 -13.06
N GLN A 15 1.84 4.66 -13.27
CA GLN A 15 2.09 6.12 -13.36
C GLN A 15 2.61 6.72 -12.06
N SER A 16 2.27 6.14 -10.91
CA SER A 16 2.76 6.56 -9.59
C SER A 16 4.10 5.93 -9.20
N GLY A 17 4.76 5.23 -10.12
CA GLY A 17 6.11 4.67 -9.92
C GLY A 17 6.14 3.24 -9.39
N HIS A 18 4.98 2.58 -9.25
CA HIS A 18 4.94 1.17 -8.84
C HIS A 18 5.31 0.25 -10.01
N ARG A 19 5.94 -0.87 -9.69
CA ARG A 19 6.08 -2.00 -10.63
C ARG A 19 5.00 -3.03 -10.32
N VAL A 20 4.01 -3.15 -11.19
CA VAL A 20 2.84 -4.00 -10.97
C VAL A 20 3.05 -5.41 -11.49
N LEU A 21 2.59 -6.41 -10.74
CA LEU A 21 2.43 -7.77 -11.23
C LEU A 21 1.03 -7.90 -11.83
N ARG A 22 0.93 -7.95 -13.16
CA ARG A 22 -0.36 -8.03 -13.85
C ARG A 22 -1.10 -9.33 -13.46
N PRO A 23 -2.26 -9.22 -12.79
CA PRO A 23 -2.95 -10.41 -12.33
C PRO A 23 -3.69 -11.11 -13.48
N GLN A 24 -3.57 -12.43 -13.52
CA GLN A 24 -4.26 -13.33 -14.46
C GLN A 24 -5.67 -13.72 -13.96
N GLY A 25 -5.96 -13.48 -12.68
CA GLY A 25 -7.25 -13.75 -12.03
C GLY A 25 -7.35 -13.04 -10.68
N SER A 26 -8.41 -13.34 -9.90
CA SER A 26 -8.77 -12.66 -8.64
C SER A 26 -9.16 -11.17 -8.83
N PHE A 27 -9.33 -10.46 -7.70
CA PHE A 27 -9.60 -9.03 -7.67
C PHE A 27 -8.43 -8.19 -7.13
N PHE A 28 -7.24 -8.78 -7.06
CA PHE A 28 -6.07 -8.16 -6.44
C PHE A 28 -4.95 -7.87 -7.44
N ILE A 29 -4.26 -6.74 -7.23
CA ILE A 29 -2.98 -6.40 -7.86
C ILE A 29 -1.93 -6.38 -6.76
N LEU A 30 -0.82 -7.08 -6.96
CA LEU A 30 0.41 -6.86 -6.18
C LEU A 30 1.27 -5.83 -6.91
N ALA A 31 1.64 -4.77 -6.18
CA ALA A 31 2.46 -3.71 -6.71
C ALA A 31 3.72 -3.59 -5.86
N ASN A 32 4.88 -3.72 -6.49
CA ASN A 32 6.15 -3.41 -5.86
C ASN A 32 6.31 -1.88 -5.80
N PHE A 33 6.58 -1.36 -4.61
CA PHE A 33 6.68 0.07 -4.35
C PHE A 33 8.13 0.54 -4.15
N SER A 34 9.15 -0.29 -4.41
CA SER A 34 10.56 0.08 -4.19
C SER A 34 11.01 1.32 -4.97
N GLY A 35 10.30 1.68 -6.06
CA GLY A 35 10.54 2.90 -6.83
C GLY A 35 9.79 4.14 -6.33
N VAL A 36 8.98 4.00 -5.27
CA VAL A 36 8.12 5.06 -4.73
C VAL A 36 8.75 5.62 -3.45
N PRO A 37 9.13 6.90 -3.40
CA PRO A 37 9.71 7.50 -2.20
C PRO A 37 8.64 7.66 -1.11
N PHE A 38 8.99 7.23 0.10
CA PHE A 38 8.18 7.40 1.30
C PHE A 38 9.09 7.35 2.55
N PRO A 39 8.63 7.85 3.72
CA PRO A 39 9.48 7.96 4.91
C PRO A 39 10.00 6.63 5.49
N ASN A 40 9.34 5.51 5.16
CA ASN A 40 9.63 4.18 5.70
C ASN A 40 9.87 4.12 7.21
N GLN A 41 8.99 4.78 7.96
CA GLN A 41 9.00 4.80 9.42
C GLN A 41 7.61 4.46 9.96
N PRO A 42 7.50 3.91 11.18
CA PRO A 42 6.23 3.80 11.88
C PRO A 42 5.57 5.18 12.03
N LEU A 43 4.25 5.23 11.90
CA LEU A 43 3.49 6.46 12.13
C LEU A 43 3.29 6.66 13.64
N ALA A 44 3.72 7.80 14.16
CA ALA A 44 3.64 8.12 15.60
C ALA A 44 2.18 8.17 16.09
N GLU A 45 1.25 8.58 15.23
CA GLU A 45 -0.18 8.64 15.53
C GLU A 45 -0.77 7.25 15.83
N LEU A 46 -0.14 6.18 15.33
CA LEU A 46 -0.56 4.82 15.66
C LEU A 46 -0.18 4.42 17.08
N ASP A 47 0.85 5.03 17.66
CA ASP A 47 1.30 4.69 19.02
C ASP A 47 0.27 5.09 20.06
N GLU A 48 -0.40 6.22 19.84
CA GLU A 48 -1.52 6.66 20.67
C GLU A 48 -2.70 5.68 20.57
N LEU A 49 -3.06 5.26 19.36
CA LEU A 49 -4.16 4.31 19.13
C LEU A 49 -3.87 2.93 19.74
N VAL A 50 -2.63 2.46 19.65
CA VAL A 50 -2.19 1.19 20.27
C VAL A 50 -2.21 1.32 21.79
N SER A 51 -1.68 2.41 22.34
CA SER A 51 -1.65 2.64 23.79
C SER A 51 -3.06 2.79 24.38
N ALA A 52 -4.00 3.34 23.60
CA ALA A 52 -5.41 3.44 23.96
C ALA A 52 -6.19 2.12 23.77
N GLY A 53 -5.56 1.05 23.28
CA GLY A 53 -6.20 -0.24 23.02
C GLY A 53 -7.20 -0.22 21.84
N GLN A 54 -7.12 0.81 20.99
CA GLN A 54 -8.01 1.00 19.84
C GLN A 54 -7.51 0.32 18.57
N LEU A 55 -6.25 -0.12 18.57
CA LEU A 55 -5.61 -0.81 17.46
C LEU A 55 -4.76 -1.98 17.97
N ASP A 56 -5.09 -3.19 17.53
CA ASP A 56 -4.23 -4.36 17.72
C ASP A 56 -3.05 -4.32 16.74
N GLN A 57 -1.85 -4.71 17.19
CA GLN A 57 -0.65 -4.74 16.36
C GLN A 57 0.19 -5.99 16.58
N ASP A 58 0.55 -6.63 15.47
CA ASP A 58 1.59 -7.64 15.44
C ASP A 58 2.98 -6.98 15.57
N PRO A 59 3.69 -7.18 16.69
CA PRO A 59 4.99 -6.54 16.94
C PRO A 59 6.04 -6.92 15.88
N THR A 60 5.90 -8.05 15.21
CA THR A 60 6.81 -8.49 14.14
C THR A 60 6.68 -7.67 12.86
N THR A 61 5.59 -6.91 12.73
CA THR A 61 5.28 -6.09 11.54
C THR A 61 5.28 -4.59 11.83
N ARG A 62 5.48 -4.20 13.10
CA ARG A 62 5.39 -2.80 13.53
C ARG A 62 6.29 -1.88 12.70
N THR A 63 7.49 -2.35 12.38
CA THR A 63 8.52 -1.62 11.62
C THR A 63 8.74 -2.20 10.23
N SER A 64 7.91 -3.15 9.77
CA SER A 64 8.10 -3.71 8.43
C SER A 64 7.78 -2.67 7.36
N GLN A 65 8.51 -2.75 6.26
CA GLN A 65 8.48 -1.77 5.19
C GLN A 65 7.11 -1.73 4.50
N ASP A 66 6.49 -2.88 4.25
CA ASP A 66 5.16 -2.97 3.64
C ASP A 66 4.05 -2.43 4.55
N TYR A 67 4.15 -2.64 5.87
CA TYR A 67 3.23 -2.04 6.84
C TYR A 67 3.41 -0.53 6.91
N ASN A 68 4.65 -0.04 7.04
CA ASN A 68 4.94 1.39 7.04
C ASN A 68 4.41 2.05 5.77
N TYR A 69 4.62 1.43 4.62
CA TYR A 69 4.13 1.91 3.33
C TYR A 69 2.60 1.97 3.29
N CYS A 70 1.89 0.89 3.64
CA CYS A 70 0.42 0.85 3.59
C CYS A 70 -0.23 1.85 4.57
N ARG A 71 0.37 2.03 5.75
CA ARG A 71 -0.07 3.02 6.76
C ARG A 71 0.13 4.44 6.24
N TRP A 72 1.34 4.75 5.78
CA TRP A 72 1.66 6.04 5.18
C TRP A 72 0.73 6.36 3.99
N LEU A 73 0.53 5.41 3.07
CA LEU A 73 -0.35 5.61 1.92
C LEU A 73 -1.81 5.89 2.36
N THR A 74 -2.27 5.20 3.40
CA THR A 74 -3.61 5.41 3.96
C THR A 74 -3.75 6.81 4.56
N VAL A 75 -2.81 7.21 5.40
CA VAL A 75 -2.89 8.49 6.13
C VAL A 75 -2.60 9.69 5.22
N THR A 76 -1.52 9.62 4.43
CA THR A 76 -1.05 10.74 3.62
C THR A 76 -1.81 10.87 2.31
N ARG A 77 -2.12 9.75 1.64
CA ARG A 77 -2.76 9.77 0.32
C ARG A 77 -4.23 9.39 0.36
N GLY A 78 -4.75 8.90 1.49
CA GLY A 78 -6.14 8.45 1.57
C GLY A 78 -6.42 7.24 0.68
N VAL A 79 -5.42 6.40 0.42
CA VAL A 79 -5.54 5.15 -0.35
C VAL A 79 -5.06 3.99 0.51
N THR A 80 -5.96 3.06 0.83
CA THR A 80 -5.61 1.92 1.68
C THR A 80 -5.21 0.71 0.84
N ALA A 81 -4.01 0.21 1.10
CA ALA A 81 -3.49 -1.05 0.58
C ALA A 81 -3.33 -2.07 1.71
N ILE A 82 -3.10 -3.33 1.35
CA ILE A 82 -2.91 -4.43 2.29
C ILE A 82 -1.43 -4.87 2.26
N PRO A 83 -0.74 -4.90 3.41
CA PRO A 83 0.64 -5.39 3.49
C PRO A 83 0.66 -6.91 3.27
N PRO A 84 1.31 -7.42 2.22
CA PRO A 84 1.29 -8.84 1.89
C PRO A 84 2.02 -9.71 2.91
N SER A 85 2.98 -9.16 3.69
CA SER A 85 3.71 -9.94 4.69
C SER A 85 2.81 -10.52 5.79
N SER A 86 1.60 -9.97 5.98
CA SER A 86 0.55 -10.55 6.83
C SER A 86 0.10 -11.95 6.39
N PHE A 87 0.33 -12.34 5.14
CA PHE A 87 -0.01 -13.65 4.59
C PHE A 87 1.18 -14.62 4.53
N TYR A 88 2.34 -14.24 5.09
CA TYR A 88 3.55 -15.06 5.08
C TYR A 88 3.85 -15.57 6.49
N CYS A 89 4.44 -16.77 6.57
CA CYS A 89 4.99 -17.26 7.82
C CYS A 89 6.18 -16.38 8.28
N PRO A 90 6.47 -16.32 9.59
CA PRO A 90 7.52 -15.46 10.14
C PRO A 90 8.86 -15.54 9.40
N GLU A 91 9.27 -16.75 8.99
CA GLU A 91 10.55 -17.03 8.32
C GLU A 91 10.64 -16.42 6.91
N HIS A 92 9.50 -16.16 6.27
CA HIS A 92 9.43 -15.68 4.88
C HIS A 92 8.78 -14.30 4.73
N LYS A 93 8.39 -13.62 5.82
CA LYS A 93 7.74 -12.30 5.78
C LYS A 93 8.51 -11.28 4.93
N LEU A 94 9.84 -11.31 4.98
CA LEU A 94 10.70 -10.38 4.25
C LEU A 94 10.55 -10.47 2.72
N MET A 95 10.11 -11.61 2.18
CA MET A 95 9.90 -11.79 0.74
C MET A 95 8.81 -10.85 0.18
N ALA A 96 7.88 -10.42 1.02
CA ALA A 96 6.75 -9.56 0.63
C ALA A 96 6.95 -8.08 1.03
N ASN A 97 8.06 -7.73 1.67
CA ASN A 97 8.24 -6.47 2.39
C ASN A 97 8.29 -5.22 1.49
N SER A 98 8.48 -5.40 0.18
CA SER A 98 8.46 -4.29 -0.80
C SER A 98 7.23 -4.29 -1.71
N PHE A 99 6.18 -5.02 -1.33
CA PHE A 99 4.93 -5.11 -2.08
C PHE A 99 3.75 -4.59 -1.28
N ALA A 100 2.76 -4.05 -1.99
CA ALA A 100 1.45 -3.71 -1.45
C ALA A 100 0.37 -4.36 -2.32
N ARG A 101 -0.69 -4.88 -1.68
CA ARG A 101 -1.82 -5.53 -2.37
C ARG A 101 -3.02 -4.58 -2.43
N PHE A 102 -3.52 -4.34 -3.64
CA PHE A 102 -4.66 -3.48 -3.92
C PHE A 102 -5.83 -4.27 -4.47
N ALA A 103 -7.07 -3.89 -4.13
CA ALA A 103 -8.27 -4.53 -4.63
C ALA A 103 -9.01 -3.63 -5.63
N PHE A 104 -9.29 -4.14 -6.83
CA PHE A 104 -9.99 -3.38 -7.89
C PHE A 104 -11.48 -3.72 -8.03
N CYS A 105 -12.02 -4.59 -7.17
CA CYS A 105 -13.46 -4.88 -7.08
C CYS A 105 -14.25 -3.74 -6.41
N LYS A 106 -14.12 -2.52 -6.94
CA LYS A 106 -14.76 -1.29 -6.45
C LYS A 106 -15.57 -0.64 -7.57
N GLY A 107 -16.39 0.37 -7.22
CA GLY A 107 -17.07 1.20 -8.22
C GLY A 107 -16.08 2.06 -9.00
N ASP A 108 -16.46 2.47 -10.20
CA ASP A 108 -15.57 3.24 -11.08
C ASP A 108 -15.13 4.58 -10.47
N PRO A 109 -16.02 5.35 -9.81
CA PRO A 109 -15.61 6.60 -9.14
C PRO A 109 -14.52 6.38 -8.08
N GLN A 110 -14.59 5.28 -7.33
CA GLN A 110 -13.59 4.97 -6.30
C GLN A 110 -12.23 4.61 -6.93
N LEU A 111 -12.21 3.89 -8.05
CA LEU A 111 -10.97 3.53 -8.75
C LEU A 111 -10.32 4.77 -9.37
N GLN A 112 -11.11 5.67 -9.95
CA GLN A 112 -10.62 6.94 -10.50
C GLN A 112 -10.04 7.84 -9.40
N GLU A 113 -10.73 7.98 -8.27
CA GLU A 113 -10.25 8.79 -7.15
C GLU A 113 -8.99 8.20 -6.51
N ALA A 114 -8.92 6.87 -6.36
CA ALA A 114 -7.70 6.20 -5.92
C ALA A 114 -6.53 6.48 -6.87
N GLY A 115 -6.74 6.39 -8.17
CA GLY A 115 -5.73 6.71 -9.18
C GLY A 115 -5.24 8.16 -9.08
N ARG A 116 -6.15 9.11 -8.94
CA ARG A 116 -5.81 10.54 -8.76
C ARG A 116 -4.95 10.78 -7.53
N ARG A 117 -5.28 10.14 -6.39
CA ARG A 117 -4.53 10.26 -5.12
C ARG A 117 -3.15 9.61 -5.20
N LEU A 118 -3.04 8.45 -5.84
CA LEU A 118 -1.77 7.76 -6.08
C LEU A 118 -0.80 8.63 -6.88
N CYS A 119 -1.29 9.33 -7.90
CA CYS A 119 -0.47 10.17 -8.77
C CYS A 119 -0.21 11.59 -8.24
N GLN A 120 -0.59 11.93 -7.00
CA GLN A 120 -0.22 13.22 -6.42
C GLN A 120 1.32 13.34 -6.30
N PRO A 121 1.91 14.54 -6.50
CA PRO A 121 3.34 14.75 -6.38
C PRO A 121 3.87 14.27 -5.03
N HIS A 122 5.06 13.69 -4.99
CA HIS A 122 5.72 13.39 -3.73
C HIS A 122 6.09 14.71 -3.05
N ASP A 123 5.63 14.91 -1.83
CA ASP A 123 6.26 15.91 -0.97
C ASP A 123 7.73 15.50 -0.84
N LYS A 124 8.64 16.47 -1.03
CA LYS A 124 10.06 16.22 -0.85
C LYS A 124 10.26 15.87 0.63
N PHE A 125 10.37 14.58 0.93
CA PHE A 125 10.89 14.16 2.22
C PHE A 125 12.36 14.53 2.19
N GLU A 126 12.72 15.59 2.92
CA GLU A 126 14.12 15.92 3.17
C GLU A 126 14.75 14.70 3.86
N THR A 127 15.59 13.99 3.12
CA THR A 127 16.48 12.97 3.68
C THR A 127 17.41 13.71 4.64
N GLN A 128 17.17 13.59 5.95
CA GLN A 128 18.19 13.90 6.96
C GLN A 128 19.24 12.80 7.00
#